data_AF-A0AAD1RCH7-F1
#
_entry.id   AF-A0AAD1RCH7-F1
#
_cell.length_a   1.000
_cell.length_b   1.000
_cell.length_c   1.000
_cell.angle_alpha   90.00
_cell.angle_beta   90.00
_cell.angle_gamma   90.00
#
_symmetry.space_group_name_H-M   'P 1'
#
loop_
_entity.id
_entity.type
_entity.pdbx_description
1 polymer ?
#
loop_
_entity_poly.entity_id
_entity_poly.type
_entity_poly.pdbx_seq_one_letter_code
_entity_poly.pdbx_strand_id
1 'polypeptide(L)'
;MDLCSLYTSTPHRGGMEATAQALGRLELDSKLSDFVLQLLELVLSCNYFTFGNDSYANLYMAKFEEEFVYPHPLFKSVAVWFRYIDDVFFLWNGSEANLLYFKADLNRIVPSIKFTLEHDASSIHFLDVQVNKIDNGLCFDLFRKPTHKVAFLQANSFHAASMIRSLPFSQLLRVRRIVSQ
;
A
#
# COMPACT_ATOMS: atom_id res chain seq x y z
N MET A 1 -9.66 -0.80 1.30
CA MET A 1 -9.37 0.11 2.42
C MET A 1 -8.17 0.94 2.03
N ASP A 2 -8.20 2.24 2.24
CA ASP A 2 -7.14 3.16 1.78
C ASP A 2 -6.65 4.03 2.95
N LEU A 3 -5.35 4.30 2.98
CA LEU A 3 -4.67 5.12 3.98
C LEU A 3 -4.60 6.57 3.51
N CYS A 4 -5.19 7.49 4.27
CA CYS A 4 -5.10 8.91 3.95
C CYS A 4 -3.66 9.44 4.09
N SER A 5 -3.06 9.79 2.95
CA SER A 5 -1.81 10.55 2.84
C SER A 5 -0.66 9.97 3.66
N LEU A 6 -0.33 8.70 3.44
CA LEU A 6 0.57 7.92 4.29
C LEU A 6 1.89 8.63 4.63
N TYR A 7 2.51 9.26 3.64
CA TYR A 7 3.78 9.97 3.77
C TYR A 7 3.71 11.20 4.67
N THR A 8 2.58 11.89 4.72
CA THR A 8 2.38 13.07 5.58
C THR A 8 1.78 12.72 6.94
N SER A 9 1.22 11.53 7.06
CA SER A 9 0.43 11.08 8.22
C SER A 9 1.23 10.19 9.19
N THR A 10 2.41 9.72 8.80
CA THR A 10 3.26 8.88 9.65
C THR A 10 3.92 9.70 10.78
N PRO A 11 3.70 9.37 12.07
CA PRO A 11 4.38 10.07 13.17
C PRO A 11 5.90 9.91 13.09
N HIS A 12 6.64 11.02 13.18
CA HIS A 12 8.12 11.01 13.08
C HIS A 12 8.77 10.11 14.15
N ARG A 13 8.27 10.16 15.38
CA ARG A 13 8.78 9.28 16.44
C ARG A 13 8.47 7.80 16.19
N GLY A 14 7.27 7.50 15.69
CA GLY A 14 6.80 6.13 15.52
C GLY A 14 7.55 5.37 14.43
N GLY A 15 7.83 6.00 13.28
CA GLY A 15 8.60 5.33 12.25
C GLY A 15 10.12 5.34 12.51
N MET A 16 10.66 6.28 13.31
CA MET A 16 12.04 6.20 13.80
C MET A 16 12.25 4.93 14.63
N GLU A 17 11.30 4.64 15.53
CA GLU A 17 11.30 3.40 16.31
C GLU A 17 11.14 2.15 15.43
N ALA A 18 10.29 2.21 14.40
CA ALA A 18 10.12 1.11 13.44
C ALA A 18 11.40 0.84 12.64
N THR A 19 12.09 1.91 12.20
CA THR A 19 13.33 1.80 11.43
C THR A 19 14.47 1.28 12.30
N ALA A 20 14.57 1.73 13.55
CA ALA A 20 15.54 1.20 14.50
C ALA A 20 15.36 -0.31 14.75
N GLN A 21 14.12 -0.78 14.90
CA GLN A 21 13.83 -2.21 15.00
C GLN A 21 14.22 -2.99 13.73
N ALA A 22 13.93 -2.44 12.55
CA ALA A 22 14.30 -3.07 11.28
C ALA A 22 15.83 -3.17 11.11
N LEU A 23 16.57 -2.11 11.44
CA LEU A 23 18.04 -2.10 11.41
C LEU A 23 18.65 -3.11 12.39
N GLY A 24 18.06 -3.24 13.58
CA GLY A 24 18.48 -4.24 14.57
C GLY A 24 18.29 -5.68 14.09
N ARG A 25 17.26 -5.96 13.28
CA ARG A 25 17.04 -7.28 12.66
C ARG A 25 18.05 -7.60 11.54
N LEU A 26 18.74 -6.59 10.99
CA LEU A 26 19.73 -6.74 9.91
C LEU A 26 21.16 -6.95 10.43
N GLU A 27 21.37 -7.07 11.75
CA GLU A 27 22.68 -7.22 12.40
C GLU A 27 23.73 -6.19 11.95
N LEU A 28 23.28 -4.96 11.68
CA LEU A 28 24.16 -3.86 11.26
C LEU A 28 25.03 -3.36 12.42
N ASP A 29 26.21 -2.84 12.09
CA ASP A 29 27.10 -2.16 13.05
C ASP A 29 26.35 -1.03 13.79
N SER A 30 26.60 -0.90 15.09
CA SER A 30 25.84 0.01 15.94
C SER A 30 26.10 1.48 15.57
N LYS A 31 27.32 1.84 15.18
CA LYS A 31 27.64 3.21 14.77
C LYS A 31 27.00 3.54 13.43
N LEU A 32 26.94 2.57 12.52
CA LEU A 32 26.25 2.74 11.24
C LEU A 32 24.74 2.88 11.45
N SER A 33 24.16 2.09 12.36
CA SER A 33 22.73 2.18 12.71
C SER A 33 22.39 3.53 13.33
N ASP A 34 23.20 4.02 14.28
CA ASP A 34 23.04 5.34 14.89
C ASP A 34 23.19 6.47 13.85
N PHE A 35 24.14 6.34 12.93
CA PHE A 35 24.33 7.30 11.86
C PHE A 35 23.14 7.32 10.88
N VAL A 36 22.60 6.16 10.50
CA VAL A 36 21.39 6.06 9.67
C VAL A 36 20.18 6.68 10.38
N LEU A 37 20.03 6.46 11.68
CA LEU A 37 18.95 7.06 12.47
C LEU A 37 19.10 8.59 12.57
N GLN A 38 20.31 9.12 12.79
CA GLN A 38 20.54 10.57 12.80
C GLN A 38 20.26 11.21 11.42
N LEU A 39 20.67 10.56 10.33
CA LEU A 39 20.31 11.02 8.99
C LEU A 39 18.80 10.96 8.76
N LEU A 40 18.13 9.91 9.23
CA LEU A 40 16.69 9.76 9.13
C LEU A 40 15.96 10.86 9.92
N GLU A 41 16.41 11.20 11.13
CA GLU A 41 15.86 12.30 11.93
C GLU A 41 16.01 13.66 11.23
N LEU A 42 17.20 13.93 10.67
CA LEU A 42 17.48 15.13 9.89
C LEU A 42 16.55 15.22 8.66
N VAL A 43 16.38 14.11 7.97
CA VAL A 43 15.60 14.06 6.72
C VAL A 43 14.09 14.05 6.98
N LEU A 44 13.61 13.45 8.07
CA LEU A 44 12.20 13.58 8.50
C LEU A 44 11.88 15.02 8.93
N SER A 45 12.87 15.73 9.47
CA SER A 45 12.77 17.17 9.71
C SER A 45 12.82 17.99 8.40
N CYS A 46 13.25 17.38 7.29
CA CYS A 46 13.43 18.02 5.98
C CYS A 46 12.64 17.36 4.81
N ASN A 47 11.67 16.49 5.11
CA ASN A 47 10.59 15.98 4.26
C ASN A 47 10.88 15.10 3.01
N TYR A 48 11.97 14.30 2.89
CA TYR A 48 12.02 13.26 1.82
C TYR A 48 13.07 12.16 2.05
N PHE A 49 12.68 10.91 2.37
CA PHE A 49 13.62 9.76 2.39
C PHE A 49 13.10 8.45 1.78
N THR A 50 14.02 7.70 1.18
CA THR A 50 13.89 6.29 0.75
C THR A 50 15.08 5.51 1.34
N PHE A 51 14.86 4.38 2.04
CA PHE A 51 15.91 3.52 2.57
C PHE A 51 15.91 2.19 1.82
N GLY A 52 16.96 1.88 1.05
CA GLY A 52 17.06 0.57 0.40
C GLY A 52 15.90 0.22 -0.55
N ASN A 53 15.38 1.21 -1.28
CA ASN A 53 14.15 1.18 -2.11
C ASN A 53 12.81 1.12 -1.35
N ASP A 54 12.80 0.88 -0.04
CA ASP A 54 11.59 0.92 0.77
C ASP A 54 11.42 2.28 1.44
N SER A 55 10.21 2.83 1.36
CA SER A 55 9.91 4.10 2.02
C SER A 55 9.71 3.89 3.52
N TYR A 56 10.15 4.87 4.31
CA TYR A 56 9.94 4.91 5.76
C TYR A 56 8.47 4.69 6.17
N ALA A 57 7.55 5.23 5.38
CA ALA A 57 6.13 5.09 5.62
C ALA A 57 5.64 3.63 5.45
N ASN A 58 6.19 2.89 4.48
CA ASN A 58 5.91 1.47 4.30
C ASN A 58 6.38 0.62 5.48
N LEU A 59 7.55 0.94 6.05
CA LEU A 59 8.09 0.26 7.23
C LEU A 59 7.22 0.52 8.46
N TYR A 60 6.82 1.77 8.67
CA TYR A 60 5.92 2.09 9.77
C TYR A 60 4.58 1.39 9.65
N MET A 61 4.01 1.31 8.44
CA MET A 61 2.77 0.55 8.23
C MET A 61 2.93 -0.94 8.46
N ALA A 62 4.07 -1.53 8.09
CA ALA A 62 4.34 -2.94 8.39
C ALA A 62 4.35 -3.19 9.90
N LYS A 63 5.00 -2.31 10.67
CA LYS A 63 4.97 -2.37 12.14
C LYS A 63 3.55 -2.18 12.70
N PHE A 64 2.81 -1.19 12.18
CA PHE A 64 1.42 -0.95 12.58
C PHE A 64 0.55 -2.20 12.35
N GLU A 65 0.74 -2.89 11.23
CA GLU A 65 0.04 -4.14 10.91
C GLU A 65 0.40 -5.27 11.90
N GLU A 66 1.70 -5.44 12.19
CA GLU A 66 2.20 -6.42 13.17
C GLU A 66 1.65 -6.18 14.59
N GLU A 67 1.54 -4.92 15.01
CA GLU A 67 1.14 -4.58 16.37
C GLU A 67 -0.38 -4.52 16.56
N PHE A 68 -1.12 -4.06 15.54
CA PHE A 68 -2.53 -3.69 15.72
C PHE A 68 -3.51 -4.38 14.79
N VAL A 69 -3.09 -4.77 13.59
CA VAL A 69 -4.00 -5.38 12.60
C VAL A 69 -4.06 -6.89 12.81
N TYR A 70 -2.92 -7.58 12.73
CA TYR A 70 -2.87 -9.04 12.83
C TYR A 70 -3.29 -9.59 14.20
N PRO A 71 -2.96 -8.94 15.34
CA PRO A 71 -3.42 -9.39 16.65
C PRO A 71 -4.88 -9.04 16.95
N HIS A 72 -5.55 -8.24 16.11
CA HIS A 72 -6.90 -7.77 16.38
C HIS A 72 -7.89 -8.94 16.50
N PRO A 73 -8.80 -8.98 17.49
CA PRO A 73 -9.74 -10.09 17.69
C PRO A 73 -10.65 -10.39 16.49
N LEU A 74 -10.93 -9.37 15.67
CA LEU A 74 -11.72 -9.49 14.45
C LEU A 74 -10.89 -9.86 13.20
N PHE A 75 -9.56 -9.92 13.30
CA PHE A 75 -8.70 -10.30 12.16
C PHE A 75 -8.96 -11.73 11.69
N LYS A 76 -9.50 -12.60 12.55
CA LYS A 76 -10.00 -13.94 12.15
C LYS A 76 -11.08 -13.93 11.06
N SER A 77 -11.76 -12.79 10.87
CA SER A 77 -12.75 -12.58 9.82
C SER A 77 -12.12 -12.16 8.49
N VAL A 78 -10.81 -11.92 8.45
CA VAL A 78 -10.04 -11.57 7.25
C VAL A 78 -9.51 -12.85 6.62
N ALA A 79 -9.92 -13.16 5.38
CA ALA A 79 -9.45 -14.36 4.69
C ALA A 79 -8.08 -14.16 4.01
N VAL A 80 -7.86 -12.96 3.46
CA VAL A 80 -6.60 -12.54 2.85
C VAL A 80 -6.37 -11.06 3.17
N TRP A 81 -5.12 -10.66 3.34
CA TRP A 81 -4.71 -9.26 3.56
C TRP A 81 -3.55 -8.92 2.64
N PHE A 82 -3.76 -7.99 1.72
CA PHE A 82 -2.75 -7.50 0.80
C PHE A 82 -2.66 -5.99 0.92
N ARG A 83 -1.44 -5.47 1.04
CA ARG A 83 -1.17 -4.04 1.03
C ARG A 83 -0.19 -3.69 -0.09
N TYR A 84 -0.54 -2.65 -0.85
CA TYR A 84 0.31 -2.02 -1.83
C TYR A 84 0.48 -0.55 -1.46
N ILE A 85 1.60 -0.23 -0.81
CA ILE A 85 1.89 1.11 -0.26
C ILE A 85 0.75 1.56 0.68
N ASP A 86 -0.14 2.43 0.18
CA ASP A 86 -1.27 3.04 0.89
C ASP A 86 -2.57 2.25 0.75
N ASP A 87 -2.68 1.46 -0.33
CA ASP A 87 -3.89 0.73 -0.69
C ASP A 87 -3.90 -0.66 -0.06
N VAL A 88 -4.97 -1.00 0.66
CA VAL A 88 -5.17 -2.32 1.28
C VAL A 88 -6.38 -3.02 0.66
N PHE A 89 -6.17 -4.24 0.18
CA PHE A 89 -7.20 -5.16 -0.24
C PHE A 89 -7.31 -6.33 0.74
N PHE A 90 -8.53 -6.66 1.14
CA PHE A 90 -8.78 -7.83 1.96
C PHE A 90 -10.19 -8.39 1.73
N LEU A 91 -10.35 -9.68 1.99
CA LEU A 91 -11.66 -10.34 1.96
C LEU A 91 -12.19 -10.48 3.38
N TRP A 92 -13.43 -10.05 3.58
CA TRP A 92 -14.09 -10.05 4.88
C TRP A 92 -15.22 -11.09 4.94
N ASN A 93 -15.14 -11.99 5.92
CA ASN A 93 -16.11 -13.05 6.17
C ASN A 93 -17.00 -12.79 7.39
N GLY A 94 -16.89 -11.61 8.02
CA GLY A 94 -17.72 -11.21 9.15
C GLY A 94 -18.95 -10.39 8.74
N SER A 95 -19.72 -9.92 9.72
CA SER A 95 -20.79 -8.97 9.48
C SER A 95 -20.24 -7.59 9.07
N GLU A 96 -21.06 -6.82 8.34
CA GLU A 96 -20.76 -5.42 7.99
C GLU A 96 -20.56 -4.56 9.24
N ALA A 97 -21.37 -4.78 10.29
CA ALA A 97 -21.20 -4.06 11.56
C ALA A 97 -19.82 -4.28 12.18
N ASN A 98 -19.31 -5.52 12.18
CA ASN A 98 -17.97 -5.82 12.69
C ASN A 98 -16.87 -5.24 11.79
N LEU A 99 -17.11 -5.15 10.47
CA LEU A 99 -16.19 -4.53 9.53
C LEU A 99 -16.04 -3.01 9.79
N LEU A 100 -17.17 -2.32 9.96
CA LEU A 100 -17.18 -0.90 10.29
C LEU A 100 -16.55 -0.62 11.66
N TYR A 101 -16.82 -1.49 12.64
CA TYR A 101 -16.19 -1.44 13.95
C TYR A 101 -14.67 -1.63 13.86
N PHE A 102 -14.22 -2.64 13.11
CA PHE A 102 -12.79 -2.91 12.89
C PHE A 102 -12.07 -1.67 12.33
N LYS A 103 -12.62 -1.05 11.28
CA LYS A 103 -12.11 0.21 10.73
C LYS A 103 -12.07 1.34 11.77
N ALA A 104 -13.14 1.51 12.54
CA ALA A 104 -13.24 2.55 13.56
C ALA A 104 -12.19 2.38 14.67
N ASP A 105 -11.96 1.15 15.10
CA ASP A 105 -10.94 0.85 16.11
C ASP A 105 -9.53 1.13 15.59
N LEU A 106 -9.17 0.70 14.38
CA LEU A 106 -7.87 1.02 13.78
C LEU A 106 -7.64 2.55 13.70
N ASN A 107 -8.68 3.31 13.34
CA ASN A 107 -8.64 4.77 13.25
C ASN A 107 -8.47 5.48 14.60
N ARG A 108 -8.67 4.79 15.73
CA ARG A 108 -8.53 5.33 17.08
C ARG A 108 -7.11 5.18 17.62
N ILE A 109 -6.33 4.23 17.11
CA ILE A 109 -5.02 3.86 17.64
C ILE A 109 -4.02 5.00 17.47
N VAL A 110 -3.86 5.47 16.22
CA VAL A 110 -2.95 6.56 15.88
C VAL A 110 -3.76 7.69 15.25
N PRO A 111 -3.93 8.85 15.92
CA PRO A 111 -4.76 9.94 15.42
C PRO A 111 -4.38 10.47 14.04
N SER A 112 -3.10 10.37 13.66
CA SER A 112 -2.62 10.82 12.34
C SER A 112 -2.87 9.80 11.23
N ILE A 113 -3.03 8.51 11.54
CA ILE A 113 -3.37 7.50 10.54
C ILE A 113 -4.89 7.38 10.44
N LYS A 114 -5.42 7.56 9.23
CA LYS A 114 -6.84 7.37 8.93
C LYS A 114 -7.04 6.44 7.76
N PHE A 115 -7.86 5.42 7.99
CA PHE A 115 -8.33 4.45 7.03
C PHE A 115 -9.71 4.85 6.52
N THR A 116 -9.84 4.91 5.20
CA THR A 116 -11.11 4.92 4.48
C THR A 116 -11.46 3.48 4.06
N LEU A 117 -12.74 3.16 4.02
CA LEU A 117 -13.21 1.82 3.68
C LEU A 117 -14.28 1.92 2.62
N GLU A 118 -14.00 1.28 1.49
CA GLU A 118 -14.97 0.91 0.47
C GLU A 118 -15.13 -0.62 0.55
N HIS A 119 -16.37 -1.10 0.50
CA HIS A 119 -16.68 -2.51 0.53
C HIS A 119 -17.87 -2.81 -0.38
N ASP A 120 -17.84 -3.97 -1.03
CA ASP A 120 -18.96 -4.49 -1.82
C ASP A 120 -18.96 -6.02 -1.76
N ALA A 121 -20.14 -6.63 -1.80
CA ALA A 121 -20.28 -8.08 -1.71
C ALA A 121 -20.05 -8.80 -3.05
N SER A 122 -20.10 -8.07 -4.17
CA SER A 122 -20.12 -8.61 -5.53
C SER A 122 -18.94 -8.14 -6.37
N SER A 123 -18.58 -6.86 -6.34
CA SER A 123 -17.52 -6.29 -7.17
C SER A 123 -16.88 -5.07 -6.50
N ILE A 124 -15.55 -5.06 -6.44
CA ILE A 124 -14.79 -3.91 -5.93
C ILE A 124 -13.59 -3.61 -6.83
N HIS A 125 -13.18 -2.35 -6.87
CA HIS A 125 -11.99 -1.93 -7.58
C HIS A 125 -10.79 -1.88 -6.64
N PHE A 126 -9.66 -2.41 -7.08
CA PHE A 126 -8.39 -2.31 -6.37
C PHE A 126 -7.28 -1.98 -7.38
N LEU A 127 -6.64 -0.82 -7.22
CA LEU A 127 -5.71 -0.26 -8.19
C LEU A 127 -6.34 -0.22 -9.61
N ASP A 128 -5.74 -0.96 -10.53
CA ASP A 128 -6.13 -1.06 -11.93
C ASP A 128 -6.93 -2.33 -12.24
N VAL A 129 -7.44 -2.99 -11.19
CA VAL A 129 -8.11 -4.28 -11.26
C VAL A 129 -9.53 -4.17 -10.72
N GLN A 130 -10.49 -4.65 -11.48
CA GLN A 130 -11.84 -4.91 -11.00
C GLN A 130 -11.88 -6.35 -10.50
N VAL A 131 -12.21 -6.53 -9.23
CA VAL A 131 -12.31 -7.83 -8.57
C VAL A 131 -13.78 -8.17 -8.44
N ASN A 132 -14.22 -9.20 -9.17
CA ASN A 132 -15.60 -9.68 -9.15
C ASN A 132 -15.67 -11.01 -8.40
N LYS A 133 -16.64 -11.11 -7.48
CA LYS A 133 -16.97 -12.36 -6.82
C LYS A 133 -17.81 -13.23 -7.77
N ILE A 134 -17.38 -14.46 -7.96
CA ILE A 134 -18.11 -15.52 -8.66
C ILE A 134 -18.35 -16.69 -7.69
N ASP A 135 -19.26 -17.60 -8.03
CA ASP A 135 -19.70 -18.67 -7.10
C ASP A 135 -18.56 -19.45 -6.44
N ASN A 136 -17.48 -19.71 -7.18
CA ASN A 136 -16.32 -20.49 -6.74
C ASN A 136 -14.99 -19.70 -6.68
N GLY A 137 -15.02 -18.37 -6.60
CA GLY A 137 -13.78 -17.61 -6.47
C GLY A 137 -13.87 -16.14 -6.85
N LEU A 138 -12.76 -15.61 -7.35
CA LEU A 138 -12.64 -14.24 -7.83
C LEU A 138 -12.27 -14.25 -9.31
N CYS A 139 -12.97 -13.42 -10.09
CA CYS A 139 -12.60 -13.08 -11.47
C CYS A 139 -12.02 -11.67 -11.48
N PHE A 140 -10.99 -11.44 -12.28
CA PHE A 140 -10.29 -10.17 -12.36
C PHE A 140 -10.44 -9.58 -13.76
N ASP A 141 -10.77 -8.30 -13.83
CA ASP A 141 -10.83 -7.55 -15.08
C ASP A 141 -10.06 -6.23 -14.94
N LEU A 142 -9.79 -5.55 -16.06
CA LEU A 142 -9.11 -4.27 -16.07
C LEU A 142 -10.08 -3.17 -15.63
N PHE A 143 -9.78 -2.52 -14.51
CA PHE A 143 -10.49 -1.31 -14.12
C PHE A 143 -9.81 -0.07 -14.73
N ARG A 144 -10.60 0.83 -15.31
CA ARG A 144 -10.15 2.16 -15.73
C ARG A 144 -11.05 3.21 -15.11
N LYS A 145 -10.46 4.14 -14.34
CA LYS A 145 -11.19 5.27 -13.78
C LYS A 145 -11.87 6.06 -14.92
N PRO A 146 -13.14 6.48 -14.78
CA PRO A 146 -13.83 7.26 -15.81
C PRO A 146 -13.11 8.56 -16.20
N THR A 147 -12.30 9.10 -15.29
CA THR A 147 -11.48 10.30 -15.49
C THR A 147 -10.14 10.05 -16.18
N HIS A 148 -9.80 8.78 -16.46
CA HIS A 148 -8.52 8.42 -17.07
C HIS A 148 -8.49 8.87 -18.53
N LYS A 149 -7.91 10.05 -18.77
CA LYS A 149 -7.54 10.48 -20.13
C LYS A 149 -6.37 9.63 -20.59
N VAL A 150 -6.51 9.02 -21.76
CA VAL A 150 -5.46 8.23 -22.40
C VAL A 150 -4.36 9.18 -22.89
N ALA A 151 -3.48 9.58 -21.96
CA ALA A 151 -2.32 10.42 -22.24
C ALA A 151 -1.13 9.50 -22.55
N PHE A 152 -1.16 8.88 -23.72
CA PHE A 152 0.03 8.17 -24.19
C PHE A 152 1.09 9.15 -24.65
N LEU A 153 2.35 8.75 -24.46
CA LEU A 153 3.47 9.47 -25.01
C LEU A 153 3.39 9.46 -26.54
N GLN A 154 3.49 10.64 -27.14
CA GLN A 154 3.45 10.78 -28.59
C GLN A 154 4.70 10.16 -29.21
N ALA A 155 4.55 9.46 -30.35
CA ALA A 155 5.67 8.80 -31.01
C ALA A 155 6.72 9.78 -31.57
N ASN A 156 6.34 11.04 -31.77
CA ASN A 156 7.21 12.13 -32.22
C ASN A 156 7.78 12.97 -31.05
N SER A 157 7.55 12.54 -29.81
CA SER A 157 8.13 13.20 -28.64
C SER A 157 9.65 12.98 -28.59
N PHE A 158 10.37 13.87 -27.90
CA PHE A 158 11.84 13.84 -27.84
C PHE A 158 12.40 12.78 -26.87
N HIS A 159 11.74 11.63 -26.78
CA HIS A 159 12.10 10.52 -25.91
C HIS A 159 12.88 9.45 -26.67
N ALA A 160 13.67 8.66 -25.94
CA ALA A 160 14.42 7.57 -26.54
C ALA A 160 13.50 6.57 -27.25
N ALA A 161 13.88 6.16 -28.45
CA ALA A 161 13.06 5.26 -29.28
C ALA A 161 12.77 3.90 -28.60
N SER A 162 13.65 3.45 -27.70
CA SER A 162 13.43 2.25 -26.87
C SER A 162 12.23 2.41 -25.91
N MET A 163 12.07 3.58 -25.30
CA MET A 163 10.94 3.89 -24.41
C MET A 163 9.62 3.95 -25.19
N ILE A 164 9.62 4.57 -26.37
CA ILE A 164 8.41 4.65 -27.22
C ILE A 164 7.97 3.24 -27.67
N ARG A 165 8.91 2.39 -28.07
CA ARG A 165 8.61 1.00 -28.48
C ARG A 165 8.19 0.09 -27.33
N SER A 166 8.62 0.35 -26.10
CA SER A 166 8.26 -0.48 -24.96
C SER A 166 6.86 -0.19 -24.42
N LEU A 167 6.29 0.98 -24.71
CA LEU A 167 4.97 1.39 -24.21
C LEU A 167 3.83 0.44 -24.65
N PRO A 168 3.63 0.10 -25.95
CA PRO A 168 2.59 -0.84 -26.34
C PRO A 168 2.77 -2.21 -25.68
N PHE A 169 4.03 -2.67 -25.60
CA PHE A 169 4.36 -3.96 -25.01
C PHE A 169 4.03 -4.00 -23.52
N SER A 170 4.43 -2.99 -22.74
CA SER A 170 4.18 -2.94 -21.30
C SER A 170 2.68 -2.81 -20.98
N GLN A 171 1.93 -2.04 -21.77
CA GLN A 171 0.48 -1.91 -21.62
C GLN A 171 -0.25 -3.22 -21.93
N LEU A 172 0.10 -3.89 -23.04
CA LEU A 172 -0.49 -5.19 -23.38
C LEU A 172 -0.11 -6.28 -22.37
N LEU A 173 1.13 -6.28 -21.89
CA LEU A 173 1.57 -7.21 -20.86
C LEU A 173 0.80 -7.02 -19.55
N ARG A 174 0.50 -5.77 -19.18
CA ARG A 174 -0.35 -5.45 -18.03
C ARG A 174 -1.76 -5.98 -18.20
N VAL A 175 -2.41 -5.75 -19.36
CA VAL A 175 -3.74 -6.31 -19.64
C VAL A 175 -3.71 -7.83 -19.56
N ARG A 176 -2.71 -8.47 -20.20
CA ARG A 176 -2.53 -9.92 -20.14
C ARG A 176 -2.40 -10.40 -18.70
N ARG A 177 -1.57 -9.78 -17.86
CA ARG A 177 -1.40 -10.23 -16.46
C ARG A 177 -2.65 -10.05 -15.60
N ILE A 178 -3.48 -9.06 -15.90
CA ILE A 178 -4.71 -8.78 -15.14
C ILE A 178 -5.86 -9.70 -15.58
N VAL A 179 -6.03 -9.90 -16.88
CA VAL A 179 -7.22 -10.55 -17.47
C VAL A 179 -6.98 -12.04 -17.77
N SER A 180 -5.73 -12.48 -17.93
CA SER A 180 -5.45 -13.92 -18.17
C SER A 180 -5.35 -14.66 -16.85
N GLN A 181 -6.38 -15.44 -16.53
CA GLN A 181 -6.25 -16.62 -15.68
C GLN A 181 -6.29 -17.87 -16.55
#